data_AF-A0A1X2IVK7-F1
#
_entry.id   AF-A0A1X2IVK7-F1
#
_cell.length_a   1.000
_cell.length_b   1.000
_cell.length_c   1.000
_cell.angle_alpha   90.00
_cell.angle_beta   90.00
_cell.angle_gamma   90.00
#
_symmetry.space_group_name_H-M   'P 1'
#
loop_
_entity.id
_entity.type
_entity.pdbx_description
1 polymer ?
#
loop_
_entity_poly.entity_id
_entity_poly.type
_entity_poly.pdbx_seq_one_letter_code
_entity_poly.pdbx_strand_id
1 'polypeptide(L)'
;MNRTAAGKTRSSPSSPTLTPLLRSDLHDEEADISTPSQPLSWDSLRRQARQLENEIELKLASLSKFGATTTARQQQQQPDTAFTDAKDGQEKEIDQLLNKLQETINSMSQVLDRPSATPTNPSMMHMLERHKNILYDYTKEFRRVKANIRAARDKADLMNQVQNEIRIFNAGNGDNADYYLTERNRVESSHQMADMIIDQAYATRQDVSRQGRTIQGFNTKIVGVMGHIPGINNLISRINTRRERDTLIMAGVISTCIILIILYWLRT
;
A
#
# COMPACT_ATOMS: atom_id res chain seq x y z
N MET A 1 -35.27 -38.97 -75.10
CA MET A 1 -34.23 -38.92 -76.15
C MET A 1 -32.87 -39.16 -75.51
N ASN A 2 -32.23 -40.27 -75.91
CA ASN A 2 -30.79 -40.58 -76.08
C ASN A 2 -29.76 -39.77 -75.25
N ARG A 3 -28.98 -40.41 -74.36
CA ARG A 3 -27.69 -41.13 -74.65
C ARG A 3 -26.77 -40.26 -75.52
N THR A 4 -25.50 -39.99 -75.16
CA THR A 4 -24.39 -40.96 -75.30
C THR A 4 -23.06 -40.32 -74.82
N ALA A 5 -22.26 -41.10 -74.06
CA ALA A 5 -20.77 -41.25 -73.98
C ALA A 5 -19.83 -40.02 -74.07
N ALA A 6 -18.55 -40.04 -73.67
CA ALA A 6 -17.56 -41.06 -73.34
C ALA A 6 -16.50 -40.38 -72.44
N GLY A 7 -15.87 -41.06 -71.48
CA GLY A 7 -14.48 -41.55 -71.61
C GLY A 7 -13.43 -40.45 -71.31
N LYS A 8 -12.22 -40.66 -70.82
CA LYS A 8 -11.45 -41.84 -70.41
C LYS A 8 -10.08 -41.26 -69.96
N THR A 9 -9.65 -41.62 -68.75
CA THR A 9 -8.24 -41.86 -68.30
C THR A 9 -7.13 -40.81 -68.43
N ARG A 10 -6.45 -40.61 -67.28
CA ARG A 10 -5.02 -40.92 -67.03
C ARG A 10 -3.96 -39.81 -67.21
N SER A 11 -3.45 -39.41 -66.04
CA SER A 11 -2.05 -39.29 -65.60
C SER A 11 -1.04 -38.41 -66.34
N SER A 12 -0.60 -37.37 -65.60
CA SER A 12 0.82 -37.05 -65.31
C SER A 12 1.65 -36.43 -66.45
N PRO A 13 2.92 -36.04 -66.20
CA PRO A 13 3.36 -34.86 -65.43
C PRO A 13 4.44 -34.06 -66.20
N SER A 14 4.61 -32.75 -65.95
CA SER A 14 5.90 -32.08 -66.20
C SER A 14 5.92 -30.64 -65.70
N SER A 15 6.68 -30.42 -64.62
CA SER A 15 7.33 -29.16 -64.26
C SER A 15 8.39 -28.76 -65.32
N PRO A 16 9.28 -27.79 -65.11
CA PRO A 16 9.17 -26.42 -64.58
C PRO A 16 9.80 -25.41 -65.59
N THR A 17 9.62 -24.09 -65.43
CA THR A 17 10.66 -23.08 -65.76
C THR A 17 10.25 -21.72 -65.15
N LEU A 18 11.22 -21.11 -64.48
CA LEU A 18 11.14 -19.92 -63.65
C LEU A 18 11.27 -18.62 -64.46
N THR A 19 10.40 -17.64 -64.16
CA THR A 19 10.61 -16.17 -64.10
C THR A 19 11.00 -15.42 -65.40
N PRO A 20 10.76 -14.09 -65.57
CA PRO A 20 10.70 -13.05 -64.53
C PRO A 20 9.66 -11.89 -64.71
N LEU A 21 9.39 -11.25 -63.57
CA LEU A 21 9.04 -9.84 -63.35
C LEU A 21 8.01 -9.15 -64.26
N LEU A 22 6.87 -8.80 -63.65
CA LEU A 22 6.39 -7.43 -63.41
C LEU A 22 4.87 -7.33 -63.62
N ARG A 23 4.20 -6.77 -62.61
CA ARG A 23 2.96 -5.97 -62.67
C ARG A 23 1.69 -6.62 -62.09
N SER A 24 1.29 -6.06 -60.94
CA SER A 24 -0.08 -5.81 -60.43
C SER A 24 -1.17 -6.82 -60.76
N ASP A 25 -1.72 -7.49 -59.74
CA ASP A 25 -3.02 -7.07 -59.20
C ASP A 25 -3.33 -7.78 -57.87
N LEU A 26 -3.98 -7.01 -57.01
CA LEU A 26 -4.30 -7.27 -55.61
C LEU A 26 -5.24 -8.46 -55.45
N HIS A 27 -4.88 -9.38 -54.56
CA HIS A 27 -5.86 -10.26 -53.91
C HIS A 27 -6.64 -9.44 -52.88
N ASP A 28 -7.93 -9.23 -53.13
CA ASP A 28 -8.91 -9.08 -52.07
C ASP A 28 -9.07 -10.45 -51.38
N GLU A 29 -8.18 -10.77 -50.44
CA GLU A 29 -8.54 -11.68 -49.35
C GLU A 29 -9.19 -10.83 -48.26
N GLU A 30 -10.51 -10.93 -48.22
CA GLU A 30 -11.39 -10.41 -47.18
C GLU A 30 -10.99 -11.04 -45.84
N ALA A 31 -10.08 -10.37 -45.14
CA ALA A 31 -9.73 -10.69 -43.76
C ALA A 31 -10.98 -10.44 -42.89
N ASP A 32 -11.73 -11.51 -42.66
CA ASP A 32 -12.70 -11.61 -41.58
C ASP A 32 -11.97 -11.44 -40.23
N ILE A 33 -11.75 -10.19 -39.84
CA ILE A 33 -11.35 -9.79 -38.48
C ILE A 33 -12.62 -9.83 -37.62
N SER A 34 -13.23 -11.00 -37.54
CA SER A 34 -14.08 -11.37 -36.42
C SER A 34 -13.18 -11.78 -35.27
N THR A 35 -12.62 -10.76 -34.61
CA THR A 35 -12.04 -10.86 -33.28
C THR A 35 -12.96 -11.75 -32.44
N PRO A 36 -12.53 -12.93 -31.95
CA PRO A 36 -13.40 -13.76 -31.14
C PRO A 36 -13.82 -12.92 -29.94
N SER A 37 -15.12 -12.69 -29.81
CA SER A 37 -15.74 -12.05 -28.67
C SER A 37 -15.29 -12.80 -27.43
N GLN A 38 -14.24 -12.26 -26.79
CA GLN A 38 -13.76 -12.73 -25.51
C GLN A 38 -15.00 -12.78 -24.60
N PRO A 39 -15.26 -13.89 -23.89
CA PRO A 39 -16.26 -13.85 -22.84
C PRO A 39 -15.93 -12.64 -21.94
N LEU A 40 -16.93 -12.08 -21.24
CA LEU A 40 -16.70 -11.26 -20.06
C LEU A 40 -15.91 -12.14 -19.06
N SER A 41 -14.62 -12.20 -19.31
CA SER A 41 -13.67 -13.17 -18.82
C SER A 41 -12.93 -12.47 -17.73
N TRP A 42 -12.68 -13.17 -16.64
CA TRP A 42 -11.88 -12.71 -15.50
C TRP A 42 -10.73 -11.74 -15.85
N ASP A 43 -10.04 -11.95 -16.97
CA ASP A 43 -8.98 -11.08 -17.48
C ASP A 43 -9.43 -9.65 -17.88
N SER A 44 -10.62 -9.47 -18.45
CA SER A 44 -11.15 -8.13 -18.78
C SER A 44 -11.49 -7.34 -17.52
N LEU A 45 -12.16 -7.97 -16.55
CA LEU A 45 -12.45 -7.37 -15.24
C LEU A 45 -11.15 -7.00 -14.52
N ARG A 46 -10.16 -7.89 -14.53
CA ARG A 46 -8.85 -7.63 -13.91
C ARG A 46 -8.14 -6.44 -14.54
N ARG A 47 -8.17 -6.31 -15.87
CA ARG A 47 -7.59 -5.14 -16.57
C ARG A 47 -8.33 -3.86 -16.20
N GLN A 48 -9.66 -3.92 -16.15
CA GLN A 48 -10.50 -2.79 -15.77
C GLN A 48 -10.24 -2.34 -14.32
N ALA A 49 -10.12 -3.27 -13.37
CA ALA A 49 -9.80 -2.92 -11.98
C ALA A 49 -8.45 -2.22 -11.88
N ARG A 50 -7.40 -2.73 -12.54
CA ARG A 50 -6.08 -2.08 -12.56
C ARG A 50 -6.11 -0.67 -13.17
N GLN A 51 -6.90 -0.47 -14.22
CA GLN A 51 -7.07 0.85 -14.83
C GLN A 51 -7.74 1.82 -13.85
N LEU A 52 -8.80 1.37 -13.17
CA LEU A 52 -9.48 2.17 -12.15
C LEU A 52 -8.57 2.49 -10.96
N GLU A 53 -7.76 1.52 -10.50
CA GLU A 53 -6.78 1.72 -9.43
C GLU A 53 -5.77 2.82 -9.79
N ASN A 54 -5.19 2.75 -11.00
CA ASN A 54 -4.24 3.77 -11.47
C ASN A 54 -4.90 5.15 -11.57
N GLU A 55 -6.14 5.23 -12.05
CA GLU A 55 -6.87 6.49 -12.16
C GLU A 55 -7.18 7.08 -10.78
N ILE A 56 -7.60 6.24 -9.82
CA ILE A 56 -7.83 6.63 -8.43
C ILE A 56 -6.54 7.16 -7.82
N GLU A 57 -5.41 6.48 -8.01
CA GLU A 57 -4.12 6.91 -7.48
C GLU A 57 -3.71 8.29 -8.01
N LEU A 58 -3.82 8.51 -9.32
CA LEU A 58 -3.49 9.80 -9.95
C LEU A 58 -4.40 10.93 -9.44
N LYS A 59 -5.72 10.68 -9.35
CA LYS A 59 -6.66 11.69 -8.85
C LYS A 59 -6.49 11.95 -7.37
N LEU A 60 -6.23 10.91 -6.56
CA LEU A 60 -5.97 11.06 -5.12
C LEU A 60 -4.68 11.87 -4.87
N ALA A 61 -3.62 11.62 -5.64
CA ALA A 61 -2.39 12.40 -5.60
C ALA A 61 -2.61 13.86 -6.05
N SER A 62 -3.52 14.10 -6.99
CA SER A 62 -3.90 15.46 -7.36
C SER A 62 -4.66 16.14 -6.22
N LEU A 63 -5.65 15.47 -5.61
CA LEU A 63 -6.46 16.00 -4.51
C LEU A 63 -5.60 16.29 -3.26
N SER A 64 -4.62 15.45 -2.96
CA SER A 64 -3.69 15.73 -1.86
C SER A 64 -2.87 17.00 -2.09
N LYS A 65 -2.49 17.28 -3.35
CA LYS A 65 -1.86 18.56 -3.73
C LYS A 65 -2.82 19.73 -3.59
N PHE A 66 -4.11 19.57 -3.93
CA PHE A 66 -5.14 20.58 -3.68
C PHE A 66 -5.22 20.96 -2.20
N GLY A 67 -5.11 20.00 -1.27
CA GLY A 67 -5.06 20.30 0.16
C GLY A 67 -3.86 21.14 0.58
N ALA A 68 -2.68 20.85 0.04
CA ALA A 68 -1.48 21.63 0.31
C ALA A 68 -1.57 23.05 -0.26
N THR A 69 -2.08 23.21 -1.48
CA THR A 69 -2.23 24.53 -2.14
C THR A 69 -3.35 25.37 -1.55
N THR A 70 -4.42 24.76 -1.02
CA THR A 70 -5.49 25.46 -0.29
C THR A 70 -4.89 26.28 0.86
N THR A 71 -4.00 25.66 1.63
CA THR A 71 -3.34 26.31 2.79
C THR A 71 -2.45 27.48 2.34
N ALA A 72 -1.75 27.34 1.20
CA ALA A 72 -0.87 28.37 0.66
C ALA A 72 -1.65 29.55 0.05
N ARG A 73 -2.76 29.29 -0.65
CA ARG A 73 -3.56 30.33 -1.33
C ARG A 73 -4.43 31.14 -0.38
N GLN A 74 -4.96 30.55 0.69
CA GLN A 74 -5.76 31.30 1.66
C GLN A 74 -4.93 32.34 2.44
N GLN A 75 -3.60 32.18 2.54
CA GLN A 75 -2.71 33.22 3.08
C GLN A 75 -2.70 34.50 2.22
N GLN A 76 -3.09 34.42 0.93
CA GLN A 76 -3.16 35.56 0.01
C GLN A 76 -4.55 36.23 -0.03
N GLN A 77 -5.47 35.88 0.89
CA GLN A 77 -6.78 36.53 1.07
C GLN A 77 -7.61 36.64 -0.22
N GLN A 78 -7.62 35.58 -1.05
CA GLN A 78 -8.47 35.51 -2.24
C GLN A 78 -9.49 34.37 -2.10
N PRO A 79 -10.79 34.67 -1.92
CA PRO A 79 -11.84 33.67 -1.90
C PRO A 79 -12.14 33.23 -3.34
N ASP A 80 -11.35 32.31 -3.88
CA ASP A 80 -11.63 31.69 -5.18
C ASP A 80 -12.67 30.59 -5.00
N THR A 81 -13.95 30.93 -5.17
CA THR A 81 -15.06 29.97 -5.29
C THR A 81 -14.84 28.95 -6.41
N ALA A 82 -14.15 29.35 -7.47
CA ALA A 82 -13.74 28.46 -8.56
C ALA A 82 -12.79 27.34 -8.09
N PHE A 83 -11.94 27.60 -7.09
CA PHE A 83 -11.03 26.60 -6.54
C PHE A 83 -11.76 25.59 -5.65
N THR A 84 -12.78 26.03 -4.91
CA THR A 84 -13.63 25.12 -4.13
C THR A 84 -14.51 24.24 -5.01
N ASP A 85 -15.06 24.78 -6.10
CA ASP A 85 -15.88 24.03 -7.05
C ASP A 85 -15.06 22.97 -7.79
N ALA A 86 -13.84 23.30 -8.20
CA ALA A 86 -12.93 22.33 -8.82
C ALA A 86 -12.59 21.16 -7.87
N LYS A 87 -12.34 21.47 -6.60
CA LYS A 87 -12.05 20.47 -5.56
C LYS A 87 -13.26 19.57 -5.28
N ASP A 88 -14.46 20.13 -5.17
CA ASP A 88 -15.69 19.35 -4.96
C ASP A 88 -16.04 18.49 -6.19
N GLY A 89 -15.73 18.93 -7.40
CA GLY A 89 -15.79 18.12 -8.62
C GLY A 89 -14.86 16.91 -8.55
N GLN A 90 -13.60 17.11 -8.19
CA GLN A 90 -12.62 16.03 -8.06
C GLN A 90 -12.96 15.03 -6.95
N GLU A 91 -13.50 15.49 -5.83
CA GLU A 91 -13.98 14.58 -4.78
C GLU A 91 -15.10 13.68 -5.28
N LYS A 92 -16.08 14.23 -6.00
CA LYS A 92 -17.18 13.46 -6.59
C LYS A 92 -16.70 12.45 -7.63
N GLU A 93 -15.72 12.83 -8.46
CA GLU A 93 -15.12 11.92 -9.43
C GLU A 93 -14.40 10.74 -8.75
N ILE A 94 -13.66 10.98 -7.67
CA ILE A 94 -12.99 9.90 -6.91
C ILE A 94 -14.03 8.98 -6.26
N ASP A 95 -15.10 9.54 -5.69
CA ASP A 95 -16.23 8.76 -5.15
C ASP A 95 -16.87 7.86 -6.23
N GLN A 96 -17.06 8.38 -7.44
CA GLN A 96 -17.57 7.59 -8.57
C GLN A 96 -16.62 6.47 -9.00
N LEU A 97 -15.31 6.74 -9.05
CA LEU A 97 -14.31 5.74 -9.41
C LEU A 97 -14.18 4.64 -8.35
N LEU A 98 -14.23 4.98 -7.07
CA LEU A 98 -14.23 4.01 -5.97
C LEU A 98 -15.46 3.10 -6.04
N ASN A 99 -16.64 3.67 -6.30
CA ASN A 99 -17.87 2.89 -6.49
C ASN A 99 -17.77 1.96 -7.71
N LYS A 100 -17.20 2.43 -8.83
CA LYS A 100 -16.99 1.62 -10.04
C LYS A 100 -15.97 0.49 -9.81
N LEU A 101 -14.91 0.74 -9.02
CA LEU A 101 -13.96 -0.29 -8.63
C LEU A 101 -14.63 -1.35 -7.73
N GLN A 102 -15.47 -0.92 -6.77
CA GLN A 102 -16.27 -1.82 -5.93
C GLN A 102 -17.22 -2.70 -6.77
N GLU A 103 -17.90 -2.12 -7.77
CA GLU A 103 -18.78 -2.87 -8.68
C GLU A 103 -18.00 -3.90 -9.52
N THR A 104 -16.81 -3.51 -9.99
CA THR A 104 -15.92 -4.39 -10.75
C THR A 104 -15.42 -5.56 -9.87
N ILE A 105 -15.09 -5.30 -8.61
CA ILE A 105 -14.70 -6.33 -7.62
C ILE A 105 -15.88 -7.25 -7.29
N ASN A 106 -17.09 -6.71 -7.15
CA ASN A 106 -18.29 -7.51 -6.92
C ASN A 106 -18.58 -8.43 -8.12
N SER A 107 -18.41 -7.91 -9.34
CA SER A 107 -18.53 -8.69 -10.57
C SER A 107 -17.46 -9.80 -10.66
N MET A 108 -16.21 -9.52 -10.23
CA MET A 108 -15.19 -10.56 -10.09
C MET A 108 -15.57 -11.62 -9.05
N SER A 109 -16.15 -11.22 -7.91
CA SER A 109 -16.65 -12.17 -6.91
C SER A 109 -17.73 -13.07 -7.50
N GLN A 110 -18.70 -12.52 -8.24
CA GLN A 110 -19.76 -13.30 -8.88
C GLN A 110 -19.23 -14.30 -9.91
N VAL A 111 -18.17 -13.95 -10.65
CA VAL A 111 -17.49 -14.87 -11.58
C VAL A 111 -16.82 -16.02 -10.83
N LEU A 112 -16.30 -15.76 -9.63
CA LEU A 112 -15.68 -16.78 -8.76
C LEU A 112 -16.72 -17.65 -8.05
N ASP A 113 -17.86 -17.08 -7.69
CA ASP A 113 -18.98 -17.76 -7.02
C ASP A 113 -19.83 -18.60 -7.99
N ARG A 114 -19.73 -18.34 -9.31
CA ARG A 114 -20.44 -19.13 -10.32
C ARG A 114 -19.84 -20.55 -10.35
N PRO A 115 -20.62 -21.59 -10.02
CA PRO A 115 -20.12 -22.96 -10.01
C PRO A 115 -19.82 -23.38 -11.46
N SER A 116 -18.55 -23.34 -11.82
CA SER A 116 -18.05 -23.88 -13.09
C SER A 116 -17.41 -25.24 -12.80
N ALA A 117 -17.42 -26.14 -13.79
CA ALA A 117 -16.90 -27.51 -13.67
C ALA A 117 -15.36 -27.58 -13.42
N THR A 118 -14.71 -26.43 -13.30
CA THR A 118 -13.27 -26.27 -13.11
C THR A 118 -13.01 -25.80 -11.68
N PRO A 119 -12.11 -26.45 -10.90
CA PRO A 119 -11.84 -26.04 -9.53
C PRO A 119 -11.39 -24.57 -9.49
N THR A 120 -12.00 -23.82 -8.58
CA THR A 120 -11.72 -22.42 -8.31
C THR A 120 -10.22 -22.23 -8.10
N ASN A 121 -9.55 -21.48 -8.99
CA ASN A 121 -8.09 -21.34 -8.93
C ASN A 121 -7.71 -20.50 -7.69
N PRO A 122 -6.90 -21.02 -6.74
CA PRO A 122 -6.54 -20.29 -5.52
C PRO A 122 -5.87 -18.94 -5.81
N SER A 123 -5.19 -18.80 -6.96
CA SER A 123 -4.61 -17.52 -7.39
C SER A 123 -5.66 -16.45 -7.70
N MET A 124 -6.82 -16.83 -8.23
CA MET A 124 -7.92 -15.89 -8.51
C MET A 124 -8.56 -15.39 -7.22
N MET A 125 -8.72 -16.26 -6.23
CA MET A 125 -9.23 -15.91 -4.90
C MET A 125 -8.30 -14.95 -4.16
N HIS A 126 -6.99 -15.22 -4.14
CA HIS A 126 -6.00 -14.32 -3.56
C HIS A 126 -5.93 -12.96 -4.28
N MET A 127 -6.09 -12.94 -5.61
CA MET A 127 -6.15 -11.69 -6.38
C MET A 127 -7.38 -10.85 -6.02
N LEU A 128 -8.55 -11.49 -5.90
CA LEU A 128 -9.78 -10.82 -5.48
C LEU A 128 -9.61 -10.18 -4.09
N GLU A 129 -9.05 -10.94 -3.15
CA GLU A 129 -8.79 -10.45 -1.80
C GLU A 129 -7.81 -9.27 -1.80
N ARG A 130 -6.79 -9.31 -2.66
CA ARG A 130 -5.89 -8.18 -2.85
C ARG A 130 -6.63 -6.94 -3.36
N HIS A 131 -7.49 -7.07 -4.37
CA HIS A 131 -8.27 -5.94 -4.88
C HIS A 131 -9.23 -5.37 -3.82
N LYS A 132 -9.82 -6.21 -2.96
CA LYS A 132 -10.62 -5.75 -1.81
C LYS A 132 -9.80 -4.94 -0.80
N ASN A 133 -8.59 -5.41 -0.47
CA ASN A 133 -7.68 -4.70 0.43
C ASN A 133 -7.24 -3.35 -0.16
N ILE A 134 -6.87 -3.33 -1.45
CA ILE A 134 -6.51 -2.10 -2.16
C ILE A 134 -7.67 -1.08 -2.16
N LEU A 135 -8.90 -1.54 -2.42
CA LEU A 135 -10.08 -0.67 -2.37
C LEU A 135 -10.30 -0.08 -0.96
N TYR A 136 -10.13 -0.89 0.07
CA TYR A 136 -10.23 -0.44 1.47
C TYR A 136 -9.18 0.64 1.77
N ASP A 137 -7.94 0.41 1.36
CA ASP A 137 -6.85 1.36 1.55
C ASP A 137 -7.10 2.67 0.80
N TYR A 138 -7.53 2.63 -0.46
CA TYR A 138 -7.88 3.85 -1.21
C TYR A 138 -9.05 4.61 -0.59
N THR A 139 -10.08 3.90 -0.10
CA THR A 139 -11.21 4.53 0.58
C THR A 139 -10.78 5.20 1.89
N LYS A 140 -9.89 4.55 2.64
CA LYS A 140 -9.33 5.09 3.88
C LYS A 140 -8.46 6.32 3.61
N GLU A 141 -7.57 6.25 2.63
CA GLU A 141 -6.72 7.38 2.25
C GLU A 141 -7.54 8.54 1.69
N PHE A 142 -8.58 8.28 0.90
CA PHE A 142 -9.50 9.32 0.43
C PHE A 142 -10.18 10.05 1.60
N ARG A 143 -10.71 9.32 2.59
CA ARG A 143 -11.28 9.92 3.81
C ARG A 143 -10.26 10.74 4.58
N ARG A 144 -9.03 10.23 4.70
CA ARG A 144 -7.92 10.94 5.36
C ARG A 144 -7.58 12.24 4.65
N VAL A 145 -7.50 12.24 3.32
CA VAL A 145 -7.23 13.43 2.52
C VAL A 145 -8.36 14.46 2.69
N LYS A 146 -9.63 14.05 2.61
CA LYS A 146 -10.79 14.94 2.85
C LYS A 146 -10.75 15.56 4.25
N ALA A 147 -10.47 14.76 5.27
CA ALA A 147 -10.35 15.24 6.65
C ALA A 147 -9.21 16.26 6.81
N ASN A 148 -8.07 16.01 6.18
CA ASN A 148 -6.94 16.95 6.19
C ASN A 148 -7.27 18.27 5.50
N ILE A 149 -7.92 18.22 4.32
CA ILE A 149 -8.37 19.43 3.61
C ILE A 149 -9.36 20.23 4.45
N ARG A 150 -10.32 19.55 5.09
CA ARG A 150 -11.30 20.19 5.97
C ARG A 150 -10.62 20.84 7.18
N ALA A 151 -9.72 20.13 7.86
CA ALA A 151 -8.97 20.68 8.99
C ALA A 151 -8.11 21.89 8.58
N ALA A 152 -7.49 21.86 7.40
CA ALA A 152 -6.74 22.99 6.86
C ALA A 152 -7.64 24.21 6.60
N ARG A 153 -8.85 23.98 6.06
CA ARG A 153 -9.84 25.03 5.83
C ARG A 153 -10.36 25.62 7.14
N ASP A 154 -10.76 24.77 8.09
CA ASP A 154 -11.26 25.21 9.40
C ASP A 154 -10.20 26.06 10.13
N LYS A 155 -8.93 25.63 10.07
CA LYS A 155 -7.79 26.41 10.58
C LYS A 155 -7.67 27.77 9.88
N ALA A 156 -7.82 27.82 8.57
CA ALA A 156 -7.72 29.07 7.82
C ALA A 156 -8.89 30.02 8.11
N ASP A 157 -10.11 29.50 8.26
CA ASP A 157 -11.30 30.28 8.60
C ASP A 157 -11.15 30.90 10.02
N LEU A 158 -10.65 30.11 10.99
CA LEU A 158 -10.31 30.61 12.33
C LEU A 158 -9.22 31.69 12.28
N MET A 159 -8.17 31.50 11.48
CA MET A 159 -7.09 32.49 11.34
C MET A 159 -7.57 33.78 10.68
N ASN A 160 -8.46 33.71 9.68
CA ASN A 160 -9.07 34.90 9.09
C ASN A 160 -9.94 35.66 10.10
N GLN A 161 -10.70 34.94 10.93
CA GLN A 161 -11.48 35.55 12.02
C GLN A 161 -10.57 36.27 13.01
N VAL A 162 -9.51 35.61 13.49
CA VAL A 162 -8.53 36.20 14.41
C VAL A 162 -7.80 37.39 13.76
N GLN A 163 -7.42 37.31 12.49
CA GLN A 163 -6.79 38.43 11.79
C GLN A 163 -7.75 39.62 11.65
N ASN A 164 -9.03 39.40 11.39
CA ASN A 164 -10.03 40.46 11.36
C ASN A 164 -10.23 41.08 12.74
N GLU A 165 -10.30 40.27 13.79
CA GLU A 165 -10.39 40.74 15.18
C GLU A 165 -9.15 41.56 15.57
N ILE A 166 -7.94 41.09 15.24
CA ILE A 166 -6.69 41.83 15.44
C ILE A 166 -6.71 43.14 14.65
N ARG A 167 -7.19 43.15 13.40
CA ARG A 167 -7.29 44.38 12.60
C ARG A 167 -8.28 45.37 13.21
N ILE A 168 -9.43 44.91 13.70
CA ILE A 168 -10.44 45.75 14.38
C ILE A 168 -9.87 46.28 15.69
N PHE A 169 -9.25 45.42 16.49
CA PHE A 169 -8.56 45.81 17.72
C PHE A 169 -7.50 46.87 17.41
N ASN A 170 -6.59 46.62 16.47
CA ASN A 170 -5.50 47.53 16.13
C ASN A 170 -5.99 48.83 15.45
N ALA A 171 -7.13 48.81 14.74
CA ALA A 171 -7.78 50.01 14.20
C ALA A 171 -8.55 50.81 15.27
N GLY A 172 -8.98 50.16 16.36
CA GLY A 172 -9.61 50.78 17.52
C GLY A 172 -8.65 51.18 18.65
N ASN A 173 -7.40 50.71 18.64
CA ASN A 173 -6.46 50.81 19.76
C ASN A 173 -5.72 52.15 19.83
N GLY A 174 -6.47 53.21 20.12
CA GLY A 174 -5.95 54.39 20.80
C GLY A 174 -5.82 54.22 22.32
N ASP A 175 -6.38 53.15 22.91
CA ASP A 175 -6.46 52.99 24.37
C ASP A 175 -5.51 51.90 24.90
N ASN A 176 -4.45 52.36 25.56
CA ASN A 176 -3.48 51.53 26.29
C ASN A 176 -4.15 50.62 27.35
N ALA A 177 -5.37 50.92 27.79
CA ALA A 177 -6.09 50.16 28.81
C ALA A 177 -6.41 48.72 28.38
N ASP A 178 -6.88 48.51 27.15
CA ASP A 178 -7.24 47.17 26.66
C ASP A 178 -6.01 46.30 26.41
N TYR A 179 -4.87 46.92 26.07
CA TYR A 179 -3.59 46.22 25.98
C TYR A 179 -3.17 45.65 27.35
N TYR A 180 -3.30 46.45 28.43
CA TYR A 180 -2.96 45.97 29.77
C TYR A 180 -3.92 44.89 30.28
N LEU A 181 -5.22 44.98 29.95
CA LEU A 181 -6.20 43.95 30.30
C LEU A 181 -5.92 42.62 29.56
N THR A 182 -5.59 42.71 28.27
CA THR A 182 -5.22 41.54 27.46
C THR A 182 -3.92 40.91 27.97
N GLU A 183 -2.92 41.72 28.32
CA GLU A 183 -1.67 41.21 28.89
C GLU A 183 -1.91 40.53 30.24
N ARG A 184 -2.79 41.09 31.08
CA ARG A 184 -3.20 40.45 32.33
C ARG A 184 -3.85 39.09 32.09
N ASN A 185 -4.74 38.97 31.11
CA ASN A 185 -5.38 37.70 30.76
C ASN A 185 -4.37 36.68 30.20
N ARG A 186 -3.37 37.13 29.46
CA ARG A 186 -2.29 36.29 28.95
C ARG A 186 -1.38 35.78 30.07
N VAL A 187 -1.07 36.63 31.04
CA VAL A 187 -0.31 36.25 32.25
C VAL A 187 -1.09 35.23 33.08
N GLU A 188 -2.39 35.46 33.30
CA GLU A 188 -3.25 34.53 34.03
C GLU A 188 -3.32 33.15 33.33
N SER A 189 -3.49 33.15 32.00
CA SER A 189 -3.49 31.91 31.21
C SER A 189 -2.14 31.17 31.29
N SER A 190 -1.04 31.92 31.30
CA SER A 190 0.32 31.36 31.45
C SER A 190 0.54 30.77 32.83
N HIS A 191 -0.04 31.39 33.88
CA HIS A 191 -0.01 30.86 35.23
C HIS A 191 -0.76 29.53 35.33
N GLN A 192 -1.98 29.47 34.80
CA GLN A 192 -2.77 28.23 34.76
C GLN A 192 -2.05 27.12 33.98
N MET A 193 -1.37 27.46 32.88
CA MET A 193 -0.53 26.51 32.14
C MET A 193 0.65 26.01 32.98
N ALA A 194 1.32 26.91 33.71
CA ALA A 194 2.40 26.52 34.61
C ALA A 194 1.89 25.55 35.70
N ASP A 195 0.72 25.82 36.28
CA ASP A 195 0.10 24.95 37.28
C ASP A 195 -0.23 23.56 36.69
N MET A 196 -0.77 23.49 35.47
CA MET A 196 -1.00 22.22 34.77
C MET A 196 0.30 21.45 34.49
N ILE A 197 1.37 22.15 34.09
CA ILE A 197 2.68 21.51 33.85
C ILE A 197 3.26 20.98 35.16
N ILE A 198 3.09 21.71 36.26
CA ILE A 198 3.51 21.26 37.59
C ILE A 198 2.74 20.00 37.99
N ASP A 199 1.41 19.97 37.82
CA ASP A 199 0.58 18.80 38.13
C ASP A 199 0.95 17.59 37.26
N GLN A 200 1.11 17.79 35.95
CA GLN A 200 1.57 16.77 35.01
C GLN A 200 2.97 16.23 35.38
N ALA A 201 3.87 17.10 35.85
CA ALA A 201 5.19 16.70 36.32
C ALA A 201 5.10 15.85 37.60
N TYR A 202 4.21 16.20 38.54
CA TYR A 202 3.95 15.38 39.74
C TYR A 202 3.37 14.01 39.38
N ALA A 203 2.40 13.96 38.47
CA ALA A 203 1.84 12.70 37.96
C ALA A 203 2.92 11.83 37.30
N THR A 204 3.75 12.43 36.45
CA THR A 204 4.86 11.74 35.78
C THR A 204 5.89 11.20 36.78
N ARG A 205 6.22 11.97 37.82
CA ARG A 205 7.12 11.51 38.90
C ARG A 205 6.54 10.31 39.65
N GLN A 206 5.23 10.31 39.93
CA GLN A 206 4.55 9.20 40.57
C GLN A 206 4.55 7.95 39.68
N ASP A 207 4.34 8.10 38.38
CA ASP A 207 4.38 7.01 37.41
C ASP A 207 5.79 6.42 37.27
N VAL A 208 6.83 7.24 37.20
CA VAL A 208 8.23 6.75 37.21
C VAL A 208 8.52 5.97 38.49
N SER A 209 8.07 6.46 39.65
CA SER A 209 8.20 5.75 40.92
C SER A 209 7.43 4.42 40.95
N ARG A 210 6.22 4.37 40.36
CA ARG A 210 5.45 3.13 40.20
C ARG A 210 6.15 2.16 39.26
N GLN A 211 6.63 2.63 38.11
CA GLN A 211 7.39 1.82 37.15
C GLN A 211 8.66 1.25 37.77
N GLY A 212 9.39 2.03 38.57
CA GLY A 212 10.56 1.54 39.30
C GLY A 212 10.23 0.38 40.24
N ARG A 213 9.11 0.46 40.98
CA ARG A 213 8.61 -0.64 41.82
C ARG A 213 8.21 -1.86 40.99
N THR A 214 7.57 -1.66 39.84
CA THR A 214 7.21 -2.74 38.93
C THR A 214 8.45 -3.43 38.35
N ILE A 215 9.49 -2.69 37.97
CA ILE A 215 10.78 -3.22 37.49
C ILE A 215 11.48 -4.05 38.59
N GLN A 216 11.47 -3.56 39.83
CA GLN A 216 11.96 -4.33 40.96
C GLN A 216 11.16 -5.63 41.14
N GLY A 217 9.83 -5.56 41.00
CA GLY A 217 8.95 -6.73 41.02
C GLY A 217 9.19 -7.73 39.87
N PHE A 218 9.54 -7.25 38.67
CA PHE A 218 9.90 -8.12 37.53
C PHE A 218 11.21 -8.86 37.80
N ASN A 219 12.22 -8.21 38.38
CA ASN A 219 13.44 -8.90 38.81
C ASN A 219 13.13 -10.04 39.78
N THR A 220 12.26 -9.81 40.77
CA THR A 220 11.84 -10.87 41.70
C THR A 220 11.05 -11.99 41.01
N LYS A 221 10.15 -11.66 40.07
CA LYS A 221 9.37 -12.65 39.30
C LYS A 221 10.25 -13.47 38.36
N ILE A 222 11.22 -12.85 37.67
CA ILE A 222 12.18 -13.56 36.81
C ILE A 222 13.02 -14.53 37.64
N VAL A 223 13.52 -14.09 38.81
CA VAL A 223 14.23 -14.97 39.74
C VAL A 223 13.32 -16.12 40.23
N GLY A 224 12.04 -15.83 40.50
CA GLY A 224 11.05 -16.85 40.85
C GLY A 224 10.75 -17.86 39.74
N VAL A 225 10.65 -17.41 38.48
CA VAL A 225 10.47 -18.27 37.29
C VAL A 225 11.71 -19.12 37.02
N MET A 226 12.91 -18.55 37.22
CA MET A 226 14.17 -19.31 37.17
C MET A 226 14.18 -20.45 38.19
N GLY A 227 13.52 -20.28 39.34
CA GLY A 227 13.32 -21.32 40.36
C GLY A 227 12.24 -22.36 40.02
N HIS A 228 11.32 -22.08 39.10
CA HIS A 228 10.20 -22.96 38.71
C HIS A 228 10.38 -23.71 37.39
N ILE A 229 11.48 -23.48 36.66
CA ILE A 229 11.88 -24.32 35.52
C ILE A 229 13.03 -25.25 35.95
N PRO A 230 12.76 -26.34 36.69
CA PRO A 230 13.76 -27.37 36.93
C PRO A 230 14.07 -28.05 35.58
N GLY A 231 15.24 -27.79 35.01
CA GLY A 231 15.66 -28.43 33.76
C GLY A 231 16.45 -27.59 32.79
N ILE A 232 16.56 -26.26 32.98
CA ILE A 232 17.40 -25.40 32.13
C ILE A 232 18.86 -25.90 32.15
N ASN A 233 19.37 -26.34 33.30
CA ASN A 233 20.73 -26.88 33.41
C ASN A 233 20.94 -28.15 32.56
N ASN A 234 19.89 -28.97 32.40
CA ASN A 234 19.94 -30.20 31.61
C ASN A 234 19.78 -29.92 30.10
N LEU A 235 18.99 -28.92 29.72
CA LEU A 235 18.86 -28.45 28.32
C LEU A 235 20.12 -27.73 27.84
N ILE A 236 20.72 -26.87 28.67
CA ILE A 236 22.00 -26.19 28.35
C ILE A 236 23.14 -27.22 28.22
N SER A 237 23.17 -28.24 29.10
CA SER A 237 24.15 -29.32 29.04
C SER A 237 23.98 -30.18 27.78
N ARG A 238 22.75 -30.55 27.41
CA ARG A 238 22.47 -31.29 26.15
C ARG A 238 22.84 -30.52 24.89
N ILE A 239 22.68 -29.18 24.90
CA ILE A 239 23.10 -28.32 23.80
C ILE A 239 24.62 -28.32 23.61
N ASN A 240 25.40 -28.27 24.70
CA ASN A 240 26.87 -28.24 24.60
C ASN A 240 27.44 -29.60 24.14
N THR A 241 26.85 -30.73 24.57
CA THR A 241 27.33 -32.08 24.19
C THR A 241 27.17 -32.43 22.71
N ARG A 242 26.28 -31.77 21.96
CA ARG A 242 26.16 -31.98 20.50
C ARG A 242 27.29 -31.25 19.75
N ARG A 243 27.64 -30.04 20.20
CA ARG A 243 28.71 -29.22 19.62
C ARG A 243 30.11 -29.79 19.90
N GLU A 244 30.31 -30.36 21.09
CA GLU A 244 31.57 -31.02 21.46
C GLU A 244 31.81 -32.31 20.64
N ARG A 245 30.76 -33.08 20.34
CA ARG A 245 30.85 -34.28 19.50
C ARG A 245 31.27 -33.96 18.06
N ASP A 246 30.67 -32.95 17.44
CA ASP A 246 31.01 -32.55 16.07
C ASP A 246 32.47 -32.07 15.98
N THR A 247 32.95 -31.35 17.00
CA THR A 247 34.34 -30.87 17.07
C THR A 247 35.33 -32.04 17.25
N LEU A 248 34.98 -33.04 18.06
CA LEU A 248 35.82 -34.22 18.27
C LEU A 248 35.92 -35.09 17.01
N ILE A 249 34.83 -35.26 16.27
CA ILE A 249 34.83 -35.97 14.97
C ILE A 249 35.72 -35.22 13.97
N MET A 250 35.56 -33.90 13.84
CA MET A 250 36.37 -33.10 12.91
C MET A 250 37.87 -33.15 13.26
N ALA A 251 38.21 -33.08 14.55
CA ALA A 251 39.60 -33.21 15.02
C ALA A 251 40.21 -34.59 14.70
N GLY A 252 39.43 -35.67 14.85
CA GLY A 252 39.86 -37.03 14.53
C GLY A 252 40.16 -37.24 13.04
N VAL A 253 39.32 -36.69 12.15
CA VAL A 253 39.53 -36.74 10.70
C VAL A 253 40.81 -35.97 10.31
N ILE A 254 41.00 -34.77 10.85
CA ILE A 254 42.19 -33.95 10.59
C ILE A 254 43.46 -34.69 11.07
N SER A 255 43.44 -35.25 12.28
CA SER A 255 44.58 -36.00 12.82
C SER A 255 44.92 -37.23 11.96
N THR A 256 43.92 -37.97 11.51
CA THR A 256 44.11 -39.16 10.66
C THR A 256 44.71 -38.78 9.30
N CYS A 257 44.20 -37.71 8.67
CA CYS A 257 44.75 -37.20 7.41
C CYS A 257 46.22 -36.77 7.56
N ILE A 258 46.58 -36.08 8.63
CA ILE A 258 47.97 -35.65 8.87
C ILE A 258 48.89 -36.87 9.02
N ILE A 259 48.48 -37.90 9.79
CA ILE A 259 49.28 -39.13 9.96
C ILE A 259 49.50 -39.85 8.63
N LEU A 260 48.46 -39.99 7.81
CA LEU A 260 48.59 -40.64 6.49
C LEU A 260 49.53 -39.87 5.56
N ILE A 261 49.48 -38.54 5.57
CA ILE A 261 50.40 -37.69 4.79
C ILE A 261 51.85 -37.90 5.24
N ILE A 262 52.10 -37.94 6.55
CA ILE A 262 53.45 -38.17 7.10
C ILE A 262 53.96 -39.57 6.73
N LEU A 263 53.12 -40.61 6.83
CA LEU A 263 53.51 -41.97 6.44
C LEU A 263 53.80 -42.09 4.95
N TYR A 264 53.02 -41.42 4.10
CA TYR A 264 53.27 -41.37 2.66
C TYR A 264 54.61 -40.70 2.35
N TRP A 265 54.90 -39.58 3.02
CA TRP A 265 56.17 -38.86 2.89
C TRP A 265 57.37 -39.62 3.44
N LEU A 266 57.20 -40.45 4.47
CA LEU A 266 58.29 -41.26 5.03
C LEU A 266 58.56 -42.53 4.20
N ARG A 267 57.55 -43.02 3.48
CA ARG A 267 57.65 -44.23 2.64
C ARG A 267 58.11 -43.94 1.22
N THR A 268 57.90 -42.72 0.73
CA THR A 268 58.39 -42.23 -0.57
C THR A 268 59.77 -41.63 -0.40
#